data_AF-E6KRA6-F1
#
_entry.id   AF-E6KRA6-F1
#
_cell.length_a   1.000
_cell.length_b   1.000
_cell.length_c   1.000
_cell.angle_alpha   90.00
_cell.angle_beta   90.00
_cell.angle_gamma   90.00
#
_symmetry.space_group_name_H-M   'P 1'
#
loop_
_entity.id
_entity.type
_entity.pdbx_description
1 polymer ?
#
loop_
_entity_poly.entity_id
_entity_poly.type
_entity_poly.pdbx_seq_one_letter_code
_entity_poly.pdbx_strand_id
1 'polypeptide(L)'
;MRVYVPALLSELSVPLPPVRGCVLCLPDGAMSADDVEVLEDDAVTEAALMSLELAREANARAARVVLAVDTPAGEVLEPGRELSSRIHAAPAFEYTWSDVAAILADLPDAAPAARAVLAASTQEEADRAVADLWDSSLAWFDTSERPSLLDLHRG
;
A
#
# COMPACT_ATOMS: atom_id res chain seq x y z
N MET A 1 14.77 6.14 4.84
CA MET A 1 14.13 4.82 5.04
C MET A 1 12.95 4.74 4.09
N ARG A 2 12.46 3.55 3.74
CA ARG A 2 11.27 3.42 2.91
C ARG A 2 10.05 3.14 3.78
N VAL A 3 8.94 3.78 3.45
CA VAL A 3 7.64 3.55 4.08
C VAL A 3 6.56 3.34 3.02
N TYR A 4 5.47 2.71 3.42
CA TYR A 4 4.40 2.26 2.53
C TYR A 4 3.11 2.98 2.92
N VAL A 5 2.70 3.92 2.08
CA VAL A 5 1.52 4.76 2.31
C VAL A 5 0.33 4.15 1.56
N PRO A 6 -0.75 3.72 2.25
CA PRO A 6 -1.96 3.29 1.55
C PRO A 6 -2.55 4.45 0.74
N ALA A 7 -3.10 4.20 -0.43
CA ALA A 7 -3.68 5.24 -1.26
C ALA A 7 -4.97 4.79 -1.96
N LEU A 8 -5.73 5.77 -2.46
CA LEU A 8 -6.82 5.53 -3.38
C LEU A 8 -6.34 5.77 -4.82
N LEU A 9 -6.89 5.01 -5.75
CA LEU A 9 -6.60 5.21 -7.17
C LEU A 9 -6.86 6.65 -7.63
N SER A 10 -7.94 7.29 -7.15
CA SER A 10 -8.29 8.68 -7.48
C SER A 10 -7.21 9.69 -7.05
N GLU A 11 -6.42 9.39 -6.04
CA GLU A 11 -5.38 10.27 -5.50
C GLU A 11 -4.14 10.33 -6.40
N LEU A 12 -3.98 9.38 -7.31
CA LEU A 12 -2.90 9.43 -8.29
C LEU A 12 -3.04 10.62 -9.25
N SER A 13 -4.25 11.18 -9.37
CA SER A 13 -4.55 12.32 -10.26
C SER A 13 -4.27 13.69 -9.64
N VAL A 14 -4.00 13.77 -8.32
CA VAL A 14 -3.89 15.06 -7.64
C VAL A 14 -2.45 15.62 -7.65
N PRO A 15 -2.27 16.95 -7.57
CA PRO A 15 -0.94 17.59 -7.63
C PRO A 15 -0.02 17.22 -6.46
N LEU A 16 -0.58 17.00 -5.26
CA LEU A 16 0.16 16.64 -4.05
C LEU A 16 -0.22 15.21 -3.65
N PRO A 17 0.74 14.36 -3.24
CA PRO A 17 0.41 13.03 -2.78
C PRO A 17 -0.37 13.08 -1.45
N PRO A 18 -1.11 12.02 -1.11
CA PRO A 18 -1.90 11.99 0.11
C PRO A 18 -1.03 11.91 1.37
N VAL A 19 -1.29 12.76 2.36
CA VAL A 19 -0.60 12.73 3.66
C VAL A 19 -1.43 11.91 4.65
N ARG A 20 -0.95 10.72 5.01
CA ARG A 20 -1.61 9.83 5.99
C ARG A 20 -0.64 8.87 6.68
N GLY A 21 -1.13 8.20 7.72
CA GLY A 21 -0.40 7.14 8.40
C GLY A 21 0.05 6.05 7.43
N CYS A 22 1.22 5.47 7.69
CA CYS A 22 1.91 4.58 6.80
C CYS A 22 2.41 3.33 7.53
N VAL A 23 3.00 2.41 6.79
CA VAL A 23 3.63 1.19 7.32
C VAL A 23 5.13 1.25 7.08
N LEU A 24 5.93 0.82 8.05
CA LEU A 24 7.37 0.68 7.91
C LEU A 24 7.84 -0.64 8.50
N CYS A 25 8.94 -1.17 7.95
CA CYS A 25 9.63 -2.32 8.49
C CYS A 25 10.86 -1.89 9.32
N LEU A 26 11.16 -2.63 10.39
CA LEU A 26 12.35 -2.44 11.23
C LEU A 26 13.32 -3.64 11.10
N PRO A 27 14.19 -3.64 10.08
CA PRO A 27 15.15 -4.71 9.89
C PRO A 27 16.16 -4.77 11.03
N ASP A 28 16.58 -5.99 11.38
CA ASP A 28 17.70 -6.22 12.30
C ASP A 28 19.02 -6.02 11.57
N GLY A 29 20.05 -5.52 12.26
CA GLY A 29 21.39 -5.39 11.69
C GLY A 29 22.05 -6.72 11.32
N ALA A 30 21.51 -7.84 11.79
CA ALA A 30 21.95 -9.19 11.44
C ALA A 30 21.19 -9.82 10.25
N MET A 31 20.13 -9.19 9.75
CA MET A 31 19.34 -9.72 8.63
C MET A 31 20.12 -9.62 7.31
N SER A 32 19.93 -10.62 6.45
CA SER A 32 20.44 -10.56 5.08
C SER A 32 19.63 -9.60 4.21
N ALA A 33 20.14 -9.22 3.05
CA ALA A 33 19.39 -8.38 2.11
C ALA A 33 18.06 -9.04 1.70
N ASP A 34 18.09 -10.34 1.39
CA ASP A 34 16.90 -11.12 1.04
C ASP A 34 15.87 -11.13 2.18
N ASP A 35 16.31 -11.24 3.45
CA ASP A 35 15.39 -11.18 4.60
C ASP A 35 14.76 -9.79 4.77
N VAL A 36 15.49 -8.73 4.41
CA VAL A 36 14.97 -7.35 4.43
C VAL A 36 13.95 -7.15 3.32
N GLU A 37 14.19 -7.70 2.12
CA GLU A 37 13.23 -7.65 1.00
C GLU A 37 11.91 -8.35 1.37
N VAL A 38 11.97 -9.52 2.02
CA VAL A 38 10.77 -10.19 2.52
C VAL A 38 10.02 -9.31 3.54
N LEU A 39 10.75 -8.64 4.43
CA LEU A 39 10.14 -7.75 5.42
C LEU A 39 9.50 -6.50 4.77
N GLU A 40 10.08 -6.02 3.67
CA GLU A 40 9.50 -4.95 2.86
C GLU A 40 8.22 -5.40 2.16
N ASP A 41 8.17 -6.63 1.62
CA ASP A 41 6.96 -7.22 1.02
C ASP A 41 5.84 -7.41 2.06
N ASP A 42 6.18 -7.81 3.29
CA ASP A 42 5.23 -7.90 4.41
C ASP A 42 4.66 -6.51 4.76
N ALA A 43 5.49 -5.48 4.76
CA ALA A 43 5.05 -4.09 4.99
C ALA A 43 4.14 -3.58 3.86
N VAL A 44 4.44 -3.91 2.61
CA VAL A 44 3.56 -3.63 1.46
C VAL A 44 2.21 -4.32 1.64
N THR A 45 2.20 -5.57 2.09
CA THR A 45 0.99 -6.36 2.30
C THR A 45 0.06 -5.70 3.32
N GLU A 46 0.61 -5.26 4.46
CA GLU A 46 -0.14 -4.51 5.49
C GLU A 46 -0.69 -3.18 4.94
N ALA A 47 0.13 -2.41 4.22
CA ALA A 47 -0.32 -1.16 3.60
C ALA A 47 -1.40 -1.40 2.54
N ALA A 48 -1.33 -2.51 1.80
CA ALA A 48 -2.31 -2.85 0.78
C ALA A 48 -3.67 -3.21 1.40
N LEU A 49 -3.68 -3.92 2.54
CA LEU A 49 -4.91 -4.15 3.31
C LEU A 49 -5.51 -2.83 3.82
N MET A 50 -4.69 -1.93 4.38
CA MET A 50 -5.13 -0.60 4.80
C MET A 50 -5.72 0.23 3.63
N SER A 51 -5.18 0.07 2.42
CA SER A 51 -5.73 0.75 1.24
C SER A 51 -7.14 0.27 0.87
N LEU A 52 -7.48 -1.00 1.14
CA LEU A 52 -8.84 -1.53 0.96
C LEU A 52 -9.79 -1.00 2.02
N GLU A 53 -9.34 -0.90 3.28
CA GLU A 53 -10.12 -0.25 4.34
C GLU A 53 -10.43 1.21 3.97
N LEU A 54 -9.42 1.93 3.48
CA LEU A 54 -9.58 3.30 2.97
C LEU A 54 -10.56 3.37 1.80
N ALA A 55 -10.49 2.43 0.85
CA ALA A 55 -11.40 2.36 -0.28
C ALA A 55 -12.85 2.10 0.17
N ARG A 56 -13.06 1.23 1.17
CA ARG A 56 -14.37 0.97 1.77
C ARG A 56 -14.95 2.23 2.40
N GLU A 57 -14.18 2.92 3.23
CA GLU A 57 -14.60 4.13 3.93
C GLU A 57 -14.93 5.28 2.98
N ALA A 58 -14.14 5.43 1.91
CA ALA A 58 -14.34 6.45 0.90
C ALA A 58 -15.40 6.07 -0.16
N ASN A 59 -15.98 4.86 -0.10
CA ASN A 59 -16.81 4.28 -1.17
C ASN A 59 -16.15 4.42 -2.55
N ALA A 60 -14.85 4.13 -2.61
CA ALA A 60 -14.00 4.29 -3.78
C ALA A 60 -13.98 3.02 -4.64
N ARG A 61 -13.27 3.09 -5.78
CA ARG A 61 -13.03 1.91 -6.62
C ARG A 61 -12.26 0.86 -5.83
N ALA A 62 -12.70 -0.39 -5.93
CA ALA A 62 -12.04 -1.53 -5.30
C ALA A 62 -10.73 -1.87 -6.02
N ALA A 63 -9.63 -1.37 -5.49
CA ALA A 63 -8.26 -1.68 -5.91
C ALA A 63 -7.31 -1.35 -4.75
N ARG A 64 -6.30 -2.19 -4.54
CA ARG A 64 -5.16 -1.91 -3.67
C ARG A 64 -4.25 -0.90 -4.35
N VAL A 65 -3.85 0.15 -3.64
CA VAL A 65 -2.82 1.09 -4.08
C VAL A 65 -1.93 1.43 -2.89
N VAL A 66 -0.63 1.27 -3.06
CA VAL A 66 0.40 1.56 -2.07
C VAL A 66 1.48 2.42 -2.72
N LEU A 67 1.87 3.49 -2.03
CA LEU A 67 3.00 4.33 -2.42
C LEU A 67 4.20 3.90 -1.60
N ALA A 68 5.26 3.41 -2.26
CA ALA A 68 6.55 3.23 -1.64
C ALA A 68 7.28 4.58 -1.62
N VAL A 69 7.46 5.16 -0.44
CA VAL A 69 7.99 6.52 -0.25
C VAL A 69 9.32 6.46 0.47
N ASP A 70 10.35 7.05 -0.12
CA ASP A 70 11.62 7.25 0.53
C ASP A 70 11.53 8.51 1.39
N THR A 71 11.66 8.36 2.71
CA THR A 71 11.57 9.49 3.64
C THR A 71 12.68 10.52 3.34
N PRO A 72 12.39 11.83 3.39
CA PRO A 72 13.40 12.86 3.23
C PRO A 72 14.61 12.66 4.15
N ALA A 73 15.80 13.06 3.69
CA ALA A 73 17.03 12.89 4.44
C ALA A 73 16.95 13.57 5.82
N GLY A 74 17.13 12.79 6.89
CA GLY A 74 17.07 13.27 8.27
C GLY A 74 15.69 13.15 8.94
N GLU A 75 14.65 12.76 8.19
CA GLU A 75 13.35 12.42 8.76
C GLU A 75 13.34 10.95 9.16
N VAL A 76 13.22 10.71 10.46
CA VAL A 76 13.06 9.38 11.04
C VAL A 76 11.65 9.31 11.61
N LEU A 77 10.85 8.41 11.08
CA LEU A 77 9.51 8.17 11.60
C LEU A 77 9.60 7.24 12.79
N GLU A 78 9.09 7.70 13.93
CA GLU A 78 9.00 6.88 15.13
C GLU A 78 7.98 5.75 14.90
N PRO A 79 8.37 4.48 15.09
CA PRO A 79 7.46 3.35 14.93
C PRO A 79 6.35 3.43 15.98
N GLY A 80 5.12 3.32 15.51
CA GLY A 80 3.93 3.25 16.35
C GLY A 80 3.58 1.80 16.68
N ARG A 81 2.28 1.49 16.59
CA ARG A 81 1.74 0.15 16.87
C ARG A 81 2.38 -0.89 15.96
N GLU A 82 2.82 -2.01 16.55
CA GLU A 82 3.20 -3.21 15.81
C GLU A 82 1.95 -3.87 15.19
N LEU A 83 2.03 -4.12 13.88
CA LEU A 83 0.99 -4.77 13.07
C LEU A 83 1.28 -6.27 12.97
N SER A 84 2.53 -6.59 12.64
CA SER A 84 3.10 -7.93 12.62
C SER A 84 4.59 -7.84 13.02
N SER A 85 5.26 -8.98 13.14
CA SER A 85 6.66 -9.04 13.61
C SER A 85 7.57 -8.07 12.84
N ARG A 86 8.03 -7.00 13.51
CA ARG A 86 8.89 -5.93 12.94
C ARG A 86 8.24 -5.04 11.88
N ILE A 87 6.92 -5.14 11.70
CA ILE A 87 6.12 -4.27 10.83
C ILE A 87 5.29 -3.35 11.70
N HIS A 88 5.46 -2.04 11.52
CA HIS A 88 4.85 -1.03 12.39
C HIS A 88 4.04 -0.03 11.57
N ALA A 89 2.89 0.38 12.14
CA ALA A 89 2.24 1.59 11.71
C ALA A 89 3.08 2.80 12.14
N ALA A 90 3.09 3.85 11.33
CA ALA A 90 3.75 5.12 11.61
C ALA A 90 2.83 6.31 11.33
N PRO A 91 3.09 7.46 11.99
CA PRO A 91 2.30 8.66 11.78
C PRO A 91 2.42 9.18 10.34
N ALA A 92 1.47 10.05 9.97
CA ALA A 92 1.53 10.78 8.71
C ALA A 92 2.72 11.75 8.69
N PHE A 93 3.30 11.95 7.51
CA PHE A 93 4.38 12.90 7.27
C PHE A 93 4.20 13.55 5.89
N GLU A 94 4.82 14.70 5.70
CA GLU A 94 4.75 15.42 4.43
C GLU A 94 5.80 14.89 3.45
N TYR A 95 5.39 14.72 2.19
CA TYR A 95 6.26 14.28 1.11
C TYR A 95 5.71 14.76 -0.23
N THR A 96 6.49 14.57 -1.28
CA THR A 96 6.17 14.96 -2.65
C THR A 96 6.19 13.75 -3.58
N TRP A 97 5.65 13.91 -4.79
CA TRP A 97 5.72 12.85 -5.80
C TRP A 97 7.17 12.47 -6.16
N SER A 98 8.17 13.34 -5.97
CA SER A 98 9.58 12.97 -6.19
C SER A 98 10.16 12.06 -5.10
N ASP A 99 9.49 11.97 -3.95
CA ASP A 99 9.89 11.07 -2.85
C ASP A 99 9.26 9.67 -3.02
N VAL A 100 8.29 9.52 -3.94
CA VAL A 100 7.65 8.24 -4.25
C VAL A 100 8.56 7.44 -5.19
N ALA A 101 9.19 6.41 -4.66
CA ALA A 101 10.07 5.50 -5.39
C ALA A 101 9.30 4.53 -6.29
N ALA A 102 8.08 4.16 -5.90
CA ALA A 102 7.22 3.28 -6.68
C ALA A 102 5.76 3.40 -6.27
N ILE A 103 4.88 3.05 -7.20
CA ILE A 103 3.46 2.81 -6.94
C ILE A 103 3.22 1.31 -7.13
N LEU A 104 2.73 0.65 -6.09
CA LEU A 104 2.28 -0.74 -6.16
C LEU A 104 0.77 -0.74 -6.23
N ALA A 105 0.20 -1.29 -7.31
CA ALA A 105 -1.24 -1.25 -7.52
C ALA A 105 -1.78 -2.53 -8.15
N ASP A 106 -3.04 -2.82 -7.86
CA ASP A 106 -3.79 -3.86 -8.56
C ASP A 106 -3.86 -3.59 -10.06
N LEU A 107 -3.77 -4.65 -10.85
CA LEU A 107 -4.23 -4.65 -12.24
C LEU A 107 -5.76 -4.83 -12.29
N PRO A 108 -6.43 -4.47 -13.41
CA PRO A 108 -7.89 -4.52 -13.50
C PRO A 108 -8.52 -5.91 -13.27
N ASP A 109 -7.76 -6.98 -13.48
CA ASP A 109 -8.17 -8.36 -13.26
C ASP A 109 -8.31 -8.74 -11.78
N ALA A 110 -7.62 -8.05 -10.87
CA ALA A 110 -7.77 -8.22 -9.42
C ALA A 110 -9.06 -7.61 -8.87
N ALA A 111 -9.74 -6.73 -9.64
CA ALA A 111 -10.89 -5.97 -9.18
C ALA A 111 -12.07 -6.84 -8.65
N PRO A 112 -12.40 -8.02 -9.21
CA PRO A 112 -13.41 -8.91 -8.63
C PRO A 112 -13.05 -9.39 -7.22
N ALA A 113 -11.80 -9.78 -6.98
CA ALA A 113 -11.34 -10.24 -5.67
C ALA A 113 -11.30 -9.07 -4.67
N ALA A 114 -10.80 -7.91 -5.08
CA ALA A 114 -10.81 -6.71 -4.24
C ALA A 114 -12.24 -6.32 -3.84
N ARG A 115 -13.21 -6.38 -4.76
CA ARG A 115 -14.63 -6.15 -4.44
C ARG A 115 -15.19 -7.15 -3.44
N ALA A 116 -14.79 -8.42 -3.52
CA ALA A 116 -15.22 -9.44 -2.57
C ALA A 116 -14.73 -9.10 -1.15
N VAL A 117 -13.48 -8.63 -1.01
CA VAL A 117 -12.95 -8.16 0.29
C VAL A 117 -13.78 -6.99 0.82
N LEU A 118 -14.08 -5.98 -0.01
CA LEU A 118 -14.87 -4.83 0.44
C LEU A 118 -16.32 -5.17 0.80
N ALA A 119 -16.89 -6.20 0.15
CA ALA A 119 -18.26 -6.64 0.34
C ALA A 119 -18.43 -7.62 1.51
N ALA A 120 -17.33 -8.19 2.02
CA ALA A 120 -17.37 -9.13 3.14
C ALA A 120 -18.00 -8.49 4.39
N SER A 121 -18.97 -9.20 4.95
CA SER A 121 -19.77 -8.74 6.09
C SER A 121 -19.49 -9.53 7.37
N THR A 122 -18.73 -10.62 7.25
CA THR A 122 -18.28 -11.47 8.36
C THR A 122 -16.77 -11.69 8.29
N GLN A 123 -16.18 -12.08 9.41
CA GLN A 123 -14.75 -12.40 9.46
C GLN A 123 -14.39 -13.56 8.52
N GLU A 124 -15.21 -14.62 8.47
CA GLU A 124 -14.95 -15.78 7.61
C GLU A 124 -14.99 -15.39 6.12
N GLU A 125 -15.92 -14.52 5.72
CA GLU A 125 -15.97 -13.99 4.36
C GLU A 125 -14.74 -13.14 4.04
N ALA A 126 -14.31 -12.30 4.98
CA ALA A 126 -13.15 -11.44 4.80
C ALA A 126 -11.87 -12.27 4.66
N ASP A 127 -11.66 -13.26 5.54
CA ASP A 127 -10.48 -14.12 5.51
C ASP A 127 -10.39 -14.89 4.18
N ARG A 128 -11.52 -15.43 3.70
CA ARG A 128 -11.57 -16.12 2.40
C ARG A 128 -11.30 -15.17 1.23
N ALA A 129 -11.94 -14.00 1.22
CA ALA A 129 -11.78 -13.03 0.14
C ALA A 129 -10.35 -12.46 0.08
N VAL A 130 -9.70 -12.25 1.24
CA VAL A 130 -8.29 -11.83 1.30
C VAL A 130 -7.38 -12.93 0.78
N ALA A 131 -7.63 -14.19 1.14
CA ALA A 131 -6.87 -15.32 0.59
C ALA A 131 -6.97 -15.39 -0.94
N ASP A 132 -8.18 -15.25 -1.49
CA ASP A 132 -8.39 -15.23 -2.95
C ASP A 132 -7.72 -14.01 -3.62
N LEU A 133 -7.71 -12.85 -2.96
CA LEU A 133 -7.04 -11.65 -3.47
C LEU A 133 -5.52 -11.80 -3.54
N TRP A 134 -4.91 -12.61 -2.67
CA TRP A 134 -3.46 -12.82 -2.64
C TRP A 134 -2.92 -13.61 -3.83
N ASP A 135 -3.78 -14.29 -4.59
CA ASP A 135 -3.42 -14.85 -5.90
C ASP A 135 -3.15 -13.77 -6.95
N SER A 136 -3.61 -12.53 -6.71
CA SER A 136 -3.32 -11.37 -7.55
C SER A 136 -2.14 -10.58 -6.99
N SER A 137 -1.04 -10.50 -7.73
CA SER A 137 0.11 -9.68 -7.35
C SER A 137 -0.14 -8.19 -7.61
N LEU A 138 0.46 -7.32 -6.79
CA LEU A 138 0.53 -5.90 -7.09
C LEU A 138 1.55 -5.67 -8.20
N ALA A 139 1.18 -4.92 -9.23
CA ALA A 139 2.10 -4.47 -10.26
C ALA A 139 2.86 -3.23 -9.78
N TRP A 140 4.13 -3.16 -10.19
CA TRP A 140 5.02 -2.03 -9.93
C TRP A 140 4.88 -0.99 -11.05
N PHE A 141 4.77 0.28 -10.67
CA PHE A 141 4.71 1.42 -11.58
C PHE A 141 5.64 2.55 -11.11
N ASP A 142 6.24 3.25 -12.05
CA ASP A 142 6.93 4.51 -11.78
C ASP A 142 5.93 5.63 -11.51
N THR A 143 6.33 6.64 -10.73
CA THR A 143 5.47 7.78 -10.38
C THR A 143 5.04 8.62 -11.60
N SER A 144 5.77 8.57 -12.72
CA SER A 144 5.37 9.18 -13.99
C SER A 144 4.26 8.42 -14.71
N GLU A 145 4.02 7.15 -14.37
CA GLU A 145 3.01 6.28 -14.97
C GLU A 145 1.61 6.46 -14.35
N ARG A 146 1.45 7.36 -13.37
CA ARG A 146 0.15 7.67 -12.74
C ARG A 146 -1.00 7.87 -13.76
N PRO A 147 -0.83 8.62 -14.87
CA PRO A 147 -1.90 8.75 -15.87
C PRO A 147 -2.24 7.43 -16.55
N SER A 148 -1.23 6.63 -16.92
CA SER A 148 -1.41 5.31 -17.54
C SER A 148 -2.11 4.34 -16.61
N LEU A 149 -1.71 4.31 -15.33
CA LEU A 149 -2.33 3.48 -14.29
C LEU A 149 -3.81 3.87 -14.08
N LEU A 150 -4.12 5.16 -14.06
CA LEU A 150 -5.51 5.62 -14.01
C LEU A 150 -6.31 5.14 -15.23
N ASP A 151 -5.72 5.20 -16.42
CA ASP A 151 -6.37 4.77 -17.67
C ASP A 151 -6.66 3.27 -17.71
N LEU A 152 -5.76 2.42 -17.18
CA LEU A 152 -5.98 0.96 -17.05
C LEU A 152 -7.28 0.65 -16.29
N HIS A 153 -7.60 1.47 -15.29
CA HIS A 153 -8.75 1.31 -14.42
C HIS A 153 -9.97 2.15 -14.87
N ARG A 154 -9.99 2.72 -16.09
CA ARG A 154 -11.20 3.37 -16.62
C ARG A 154 -12.13 2.41 -17.36
N GLY A 155 -11.65 1.21 -17.69
CA GLY A 155 -12.42 0.12 -18.28
C GLY A 155 -13.51 -0.42 -17.37
#